data_AF-A0A8S1Y6M1-F1
#
_entry.id   AF-A0A8S1Y6M1-F1
#
_cell.length_a   1.000
_cell.length_b   1.000
_cell.length_c   1.000
_cell.angle_alpha   90.00
_cell.angle_beta   90.00
_cell.angle_gamma   90.00
#
_symmetry.space_group_name_H-M   'P 1'
#
loop_
_entity.id
_entity.type
_entity.pdbx_description
1 polymer ?
#
loop_
_entity_poly.entity_id
_entity_poly.type
_entity_poly.pdbx_seq_one_letter_code
_entity_poly.pdbx_strand_id
1 'polypeptide(L)'
;MEAFQLKLQRMKNYKQQLQYLLQKPIASPQFRQIFLECDQYQMIVQVLIEAKSDKISVVKEQLKLFGLLAECANENLSPQLPMIFTHLLKRIKDFESMSCVCTQVAEIIGKIVKLCCFDGDVLSSILKPLMNHLNQNAQHALCLTRVVQFLSFEILEQNALFLFRKFISLLNQQNGKVEILEGMAAIILSVEEQSDIFADEIIPHLQQLLQNQQWQVKKMALDILYSLVVLQKEKIQEHSYFKEIMYELKSNKIKQIRDSANLILDVLQQNNQQQQQQQQQQSSSLSQIDKQVTSVERQTNYSCQIKSQSQPQLFINTTNKQSHSNNAIPQQPQTPSQQQINRLSQTPAQNNKNNTDEKLQLAIDAIQILSGILKTKGICDSTEIQQIDSILNRLNERDSYRQPTMKFSQFNDTETFISKEAAEILREFKEKQRSDYLR
;
A
#
# COMPACT_ATOMS: atom_id res chain seq x y z
N MET A 1 -1.39 20.70 51.35
CA MET A 1 -1.14 19.39 51.99
C MET A 1 -2.23 18.38 51.66
N GLU A 2 -3.51 18.64 51.97
CA GLU A 2 -4.62 17.72 51.67
C GLU A 2 -4.80 17.43 50.16
N ALA A 3 -4.74 18.46 49.30
CA ALA A 3 -4.79 18.26 47.85
C ALA A 3 -3.64 17.37 47.32
N PHE A 4 -2.46 17.47 47.94
CA PHE A 4 -1.31 16.62 47.60
C PHE A 4 -1.51 15.17 48.09
N GLN A 5 -2.02 14.98 49.30
CA GLN A 5 -2.35 13.64 49.82
C GLN A 5 -3.46 12.98 49.01
N LEU A 6 -4.50 13.73 48.61
CA LEU A 6 -5.57 13.23 47.75
C LEU A 6 -5.03 12.83 46.36
N LYS A 7 -4.16 13.65 45.77
CA LYS A 7 -3.48 13.31 44.50
C LYS A 7 -2.64 12.04 44.65
N LEU A 8 -1.87 11.92 45.73
CA LEU A 8 -1.05 10.73 46.04
C LEU A 8 -1.90 9.47 46.22
N GLN A 9 -3.05 9.58 46.89
CA GLN A 9 -3.97 8.46 47.11
C GLN A 9 -4.65 8.03 45.80
N ARG A 10 -5.08 8.98 44.97
CA ARG A 10 -5.58 8.68 43.61
C ARG A 10 -4.53 7.96 42.77
N MET A 11 -3.27 8.39 42.80
CA MET A 11 -2.18 7.70 42.09
C MET A 11 -1.96 6.26 42.57
N LYS A 12 -2.00 6.01 43.90
CA LYS A 12 -1.90 4.65 44.45
C LYS A 12 -3.05 3.77 43.98
N ASN A 13 -4.27 4.30 43.98
CA ASN A 13 -5.45 3.58 43.49
C ASN A 13 -5.33 3.26 41.99
N TYR A 14 -4.90 4.21 41.16
CA TYR A 14 -4.70 3.97 39.72
C TYR A 14 -3.62 2.91 39.46
N LYS A 15 -2.49 2.93 40.17
CA LYS A 15 -1.45 1.89 40.04
C LYS A 15 -2.01 0.50 40.36
N GLN A 16 -2.74 0.36 41.47
CA GLN A 16 -3.35 -0.91 41.87
C GLN A 16 -4.42 -1.38 40.88
N GLN A 17 -5.28 -0.46 40.40
CA GLN A 17 -6.30 -0.75 39.40
C GLN A 17 -5.67 -1.20 38.08
N LEU A 18 -4.64 -0.52 37.59
CA LEU A 18 -3.92 -0.92 36.38
C LEU A 18 -3.29 -2.31 36.51
N GLN A 19 -2.62 -2.59 37.63
CA GLN A 19 -2.05 -3.91 37.90
C GLN A 19 -3.11 -5.02 37.93
N TYR A 20 -4.29 -4.74 38.50
CA TYR A 20 -5.41 -5.66 38.51
C TYR A 20 -6.02 -5.86 37.11
N LEU A 21 -6.24 -4.77 36.37
CA LEU A 21 -6.84 -4.81 35.05
C LEU A 21 -5.94 -5.46 34.00
N LEU A 22 -4.61 -5.41 34.18
CA LEU A 22 -3.65 -6.13 33.32
C LEU A 22 -3.83 -7.66 33.33
N GLN A 23 -4.60 -8.19 34.28
CA GLN A 23 -4.98 -9.61 34.33
C GLN A 23 -6.26 -9.91 33.53
N LYS A 24 -6.92 -8.89 32.97
CA LYS A 24 -8.17 -8.97 32.20
C LYS A 24 -7.93 -8.64 30.72
N PRO A 25 -8.80 -9.11 29.80
CA PRO A 25 -8.73 -8.73 28.38
C PRO A 25 -8.97 -7.22 28.16
N ILE A 26 -8.25 -6.63 27.20
CA ILE A 26 -8.08 -5.16 27.02
C ILE A 26 -9.28 -4.42 26.47
N ALA A 27 -10.25 -5.13 25.92
CA ALA A 27 -11.45 -4.52 25.37
C ALA A 27 -12.30 -3.75 26.39
N SER A 28 -11.86 -3.62 27.65
CA SER A 28 -12.54 -2.85 28.68
C SER A 28 -12.45 -1.34 28.42
N PRO A 29 -13.58 -0.64 28.22
CA PRO A 29 -13.66 0.82 28.19
C PRO A 29 -12.99 1.49 29.41
N GLN A 30 -12.81 0.74 30.50
CA GLN A 30 -12.15 1.19 31.73
C GLN A 30 -10.69 1.62 31.51
N PHE A 31 -9.93 0.95 30.64
CA PHE A 31 -8.55 1.38 30.36
C PHE A 31 -8.50 2.74 29.68
N ARG A 32 -9.37 2.94 28.68
CA ARG A 32 -9.50 4.22 27.98
C ARG A 32 -9.93 5.32 28.96
N GLN A 33 -10.90 5.05 29.83
CA GLN A 33 -11.32 6.00 30.85
C GLN A 33 -10.17 6.36 31.80
N ILE A 34 -9.42 5.38 32.30
CA ILE A 34 -8.25 5.63 33.16
C ILE A 34 -7.20 6.47 32.43
N PHE A 35 -6.91 6.20 31.16
CA PHE A 35 -5.92 6.95 30.39
C PHE A 35 -6.35 8.37 30.06
N LEU A 36 -7.66 8.62 29.92
CA LEU A 36 -8.21 9.96 29.72
C LEU A 36 -8.30 10.76 31.03
N GLU A 37 -8.49 10.11 32.18
CA GLU A 37 -8.60 10.77 33.49
C GLU A 37 -7.25 10.96 34.20
N CYS A 38 -6.18 10.29 33.72
CA CYS A 38 -4.88 10.26 34.38
C CYS A 38 -3.79 10.94 33.55
N ASP A 39 -3.43 12.16 33.95
CA ASP A 39 -2.33 12.93 33.34
C ASP A 39 -0.93 12.43 33.75
N GLN A 40 -0.84 11.35 34.54
CA GLN A 40 0.43 10.79 35.05
C GLN A 40 0.98 9.72 34.10
N TYR A 41 1.17 10.07 32.83
CA TYR A 41 1.56 9.12 31.78
C TYR A 41 2.87 8.39 32.08
N GLN A 42 3.85 9.05 32.71
CA GLN A 42 5.10 8.41 33.13
C GLN A 42 4.85 7.21 34.06
N MET A 43 3.94 7.37 35.04
CA MET A 43 3.58 6.28 35.96
C MET A 43 2.89 5.15 35.21
N ILE A 44 1.96 5.47 34.31
CA ILE A 44 1.24 4.46 33.50
C ILE A 44 2.25 3.67 32.65
N VAL A 45 3.14 4.36 31.93
CA VAL A 45 4.18 3.73 31.11
C VAL A 45 5.07 2.84 31.97
N GLN A 46 5.50 3.30 33.14
CA GLN A 46 6.32 2.51 34.05
C GLN A 46 5.59 1.23 34.50
N VAL A 47 4.31 1.33 34.88
CA VAL A 47 3.50 0.17 35.26
C VAL A 47 3.35 -0.81 34.10
N LEU A 48 3.09 -0.31 32.89
CA LEU A 48 3.04 -1.14 31.70
C LEU A 48 4.39 -1.83 31.48
N ILE A 49 5.52 -1.15 31.58
CA ILE A 49 6.86 -1.75 31.38
C ILE A 49 7.20 -2.80 32.45
N GLU A 50 6.82 -2.55 33.71
CA GLU A 50 7.06 -3.45 34.85
C GLU A 50 6.22 -4.73 34.79
N ALA A 51 5.10 -4.72 34.06
CA ALA A 51 4.23 -5.88 33.88
C ALA A 51 4.91 -6.95 33.01
N LYS A 52 5.81 -7.73 33.60
CA LYS A 52 6.51 -8.82 32.91
C LYS A 52 5.61 -10.05 32.81
N SER A 53 5.54 -10.60 31.61
CA SER A 53 4.89 -11.86 31.31
C SER A 53 5.54 -12.46 30.08
N ASP A 54 5.73 -13.78 30.09
CA ASP A 54 6.21 -14.56 28.95
C ASP A 54 5.04 -15.20 28.18
N LYS A 55 3.82 -15.12 28.73
CA LYS A 55 2.60 -15.56 28.03
C LYS A 55 2.31 -14.60 26.89
N ILE A 56 2.41 -15.10 25.65
CA ILE A 56 2.23 -14.34 24.41
C ILE A 56 0.90 -13.57 24.40
N SER A 57 -0.19 -14.17 24.88
CA SER A 57 -1.49 -13.50 24.97
C SER A 57 -1.41 -12.22 25.82
N VAL A 58 -0.79 -12.30 27.00
CA VAL A 58 -0.61 -11.15 27.89
C VAL A 58 0.34 -10.11 27.28
N VAL A 59 1.39 -10.54 26.59
CA VAL A 59 2.32 -9.62 25.90
C VAL A 59 1.61 -8.85 24.79
N LYS A 60 0.84 -9.55 23.94
CA LYS A 60 0.06 -8.90 22.89
C LYS A 60 -0.92 -7.90 23.46
N GLU A 61 -1.56 -8.26 24.57
CA GLU A 61 -2.45 -7.36 25.27
C GLU A 61 -1.65 -6.14 25.78
N GLN A 62 -0.62 -6.32 26.59
CA GLN A 62 0.24 -5.22 27.05
C GLN A 62 0.70 -4.27 25.92
N LEU A 63 1.08 -4.82 24.76
CA LEU A 63 1.44 -4.03 23.58
C LEU A 63 0.27 -3.16 23.08
N LYS A 64 -0.96 -3.70 23.03
CA LYS A 64 -2.15 -2.91 22.67
C LYS A 64 -2.41 -1.77 23.64
N LEU A 65 -2.09 -1.90 24.92
CA LEU A 65 -2.23 -0.81 25.89
C LEU A 65 -1.31 0.36 25.57
N PHE A 66 -0.11 0.14 25.03
CA PHE A 66 0.74 1.24 24.56
C PHE A 66 0.11 2.01 23.40
N GLY A 67 -0.54 1.31 22.46
CA GLY A 67 -1.27 1.94 21.36
C GLY A 67 -2.46 2.75 21.87
N LEU A 68 -3.26 2.17 22.77
CA LEU A 68 -4.39 2.87 23.39
C LEU A 68 -3.93 4.07 24.22
N LEU A 69 -2.80 3.96 24.92
CA LEU A 69 -2.21 5.06 25.66
C LEU A 69 -1.80 6.19 24.72
N ALA A 70 -1.18 5.87 23.58
CA ALA A 70 -0.84 6.86 22.56
C ALA A 70 -2.07 7.58 22.00
N GLU A 71 -3.17 6.86 21.77
CA GLU A 71 -4.45 7.45 21.34
C GLU A 71 -5.07 8.38 22.38
N CYS A 72 -4.89 8.11 23.67
CA CYS A 72 -5.46 8.93 24.74
C CYS A 72 -4.57 10.13 25.08
N ALA A 73 -3.25 9.92 25.13
CA ALA A 73 -2.28 10.93 25.54
C ALA A 73 -1.88 11.87 24.40
N ASN A 74 -1.91 11.40 23.14
CA ASN A 74 -1.40 12.11 21.96
C ASN A 74 -0.01 12.70 22.23
N GLU A 75 0.18 13.99 21.97
CA GLU A 75 1.43 14.73 22.16
C GLU A 75 1.94 14.73 23.61
N ASN A 76 1.06 14.55 24.60
CA ASN A 76 1.46 14.49 26.01
C ASN A 76 2.29 13.24 26.34
N LEU A 77 2.30 12.25 25.45
CA LEU A 77 3.15 11.06 25.59
C LEU A 77 4.60 11.32 25.20
N SER A 78 4.88 12.41 24.47
CA SER A 78 6.19 12.74 23.87
C SER A 78 7.39 12.52 24.82
N PRO A 79 7.36 13.01 26.08
CA PRO A 79 8.50 12.86 27.00
C PRO A 79 8.80 11.39 27.37
N GLN A 80 7.83 10.49 27.22
CA GLN A 80 7.95 9.07 27.62
C GLN A 80 8.27 8.14 26.45
N LEU A 81 8.29 8.66 25.23
CA LEU A 81 8.51 7.87 24.03
C LEU A 81 9.85 7.15 24.01
N PRO A 82 11.01 7.75 24.38
CA PRO A 82 12.28 7.03 24.40
C PRO A 82 12.22 5.76 25.26
N MET A 83 11.52 5.83 26.40
CA MET A 83 11.31 4.71 27.30
C MET A 83 10.36 3.65 26.69
N ILE A 84 9.27 4.07 26.04
CA ILE A 84 8.35 3.16 25.35
C ILE A 84 9.08 2.42 24.21
N PHE A 85 9.79 3.14 23.34
CA PHE A 85 10.50 2.55 22.21
C PHE A 85 11.62 1.61 22.66
N THR A 86 12.35 1.95 23.73
CA THR A 86 13.33 1.04 24.33
C THR A 86 12.68 -0.27 24.79
N HIS A 87 11.50 -0.19 25.41
CA HIS A 87 10.75 -1.38 25.80
C HIS A 87 10.26 -2.20 24.60
N LEU A 88 9.68 -1.54 23.58
CA LEU A 88 9.20 -2.20 22.36
C LEU A 88 10.33 -2.92 21.62
N LEU A 89 11.51 -2.29 21.53
CA LEU A 89 12.72 -2.91 20.99
C LEU A 89 13.17 -4.14 21.77
N LYS A 90 13.13 -4.05 23.10
CA LYS A 90 13.40 -5.20 23.95
C LYS A 90 12.39 -6.33 23.70
N ARG A 91 11.11 -6.01 23.52
CA ARG A 91 10.09 -7.02 23.18
C ARG A 91 10.31 -7.68 21.83
N ILE A 92 10.79 -6.95 20.82
CA ILE A 92 11.20 -7.57 19.54
C ILE A 92 12.31 -8.59 19.79
N LYS A 93 13.33 -8.25 20.59
CA LYS A 93 14.44 -9.16 20.93
C LYS A 93 13.96 -10.39 21.71
N ASP A 94 13.17 -10.18 22.76
CA ASP A 94 12.67 -11.24 23.63
C ASP A 94 11.79 -12.24 22.85
N PHE A 95 11.19 -11.81 21.72
CA PHE A 95 10.26 -12.60 20.90
C PHE A 95 10.66 -12.63 19.41
N GLU A 96 11.96 -12.68 19.12
CA GLU A 96 12.52 -12.56 17.75
C GLU A 96 11.98 -13.60 16.75
N SER A 97 11.61 -14.78 17.25
CA SER A 97 11.06 -15.88 16.45
C SER A 97 9.54 -15.76 16.21
N MET A 98 8.87 -14.83 16.89
CA MET A 98 7.41 -14.75 16.95
C MET A 98 6.89 -13.60 16.09
N SER A 99 6.61 -13.91 14.82
CA SER A 99 6.03 -13.01 13.82
C SER A 99 4.87 -12.15 14.34
N CYS A 100 3.96 -12.77 15.09
CA CYS A 100 2.76 -12.11 15.61
C CYS A 100 3.06 -11.01 16.65
N VAL A 101 4.13 -11.16 17.44
CA VAL A 101 4.57 -10.15 18.42
C VAL A 101 5.28 -9.02 17.69
N CYS A 102 6.21 -9.35 16.79
CA CYS A 102 6.92 -8.37 15.97
C CYS A 102 5.95 -7.49 15.17
N THR A 103 4.98 -8.09 14.49
CA THR A 103 3.94 -7.37 13.74
C THR A 103 3.11 -6.46 14.64
N GLN A 104 2.75 -6.93 15.85
CA GLN A 104 2.01 -6.11 16.81
C GLN A 104 2.85 -4.92 17.28
N VAL A 105 4.13 -5.12 17.57
CA VAL A 105 5.03 -4.02 17.95
C VAL A 105 5.11 -2.99 16.82
N ALA A 106 5.27 -3.41 15.57
CA ALA A 106 5.31 -2.51 14.42
C ALA A 106 4.03 -1.68 14.27
N GLU A 107 2.86 -2.29 14.45
CA GLU A 107 1.57 -1.58 14.42
C GLU A 107 1.50 -0.51 15.51
N ILE A 108 1.96 -0.83 16.72
CA ILE A 108 1.95 0.10 17.85
C ILE A 108 2.93 1.25 17.64
N ILE A 109 4.13 0.96 17.12
CA ILE A 109 5.08 1.99 16.68
C ILE A 109 4.43 2.92 15.67
N GLY A 110 3.79 2.34 14.65
CA GLY A 110 3.07 3.09 13.63
C GLY A 110 2.00 4.02 14.20
N LYS A 111 1.16 3.50 15.11
CA LYS A 111 0.15 4.31 15.80
C LYS A 111 0.77 5.44 16.60
N ILE A 112 1.82 5.15 17.39
CA ILE A 112 2.53 6.16 18.17
C ILE A 112 3.07 7.25 17.24
N VAL A 113 3.76 6.87 16.17
CA VAL A 113 4.32 7.76 15.15
C VAL A 113 3.25 8.69 14.57
N LYS A 114 2.11 8.12 14.20
CA LYS A 114 0.99 8.88 13.64
C LYS A 114 0.33 9.84 14.63
N LEU A 115 0.31 9.52 15.92
CA LEU A 115 -0.50 10.23 16.93
C LEU A 115 0.29 11.25 17.76
N CYS A 116 1.60 11.08 17.91
CA CYS A 116 2.39 11.89 18.85
C CYS A 116 3.16 13.06 18.18
N CYS A 117 2.83 13.42 16.92
CA CYS A 117 3.39 14.56 16.17
C CYS A 117 4.88 14.82 16.43
N PHE A 118 5.74 14.01 15.79
CA PHE A 118 7.18 14.07 16.03
C PHE A 118 7.86 15.19 15.26
N ASP A 119 8.90 15.74 15.87
CA ASP A 119 10.00 16.33 15.11
C ASP A 119 10.77 15.21 14.37
N GLY A 120 11.02 15.39 13.08
CA GLY A 120 11.60 14.38 12.19
C GLY A 120 12.93 13.84 12.70
N ASP A 121 13.75 14.68 13.34
CA ASP A 121 15.04 14.31 13.91
C ASP A 121 14.92 13.38 15.12
N VAL A 122 13.97 13.68 16.03
CA VAL A 122 13.72 12.85 17.22
C VAL A 122 13.24 11.48 16.80
N LEU A 123 12.31 11.42 15.85
CA LEU A 123 11.83 10.14 15.39
C LEU A 123 12.90 9.36 14.61
N SER A 124 13.70 10.03 13.77
CA SER A 124 14.83 9.39 13.07
C SER A 124 15.83 8.79 14.06
N SER A 125 16.11 9.47 15.19
CA SER A 125 17.02 8.98 16.23
C SER A 125 16.54 7.70 16.93
N ILE A 126 15.22 7.48 16.97
CA ILE A 126 14.56 6.31 17.57
C ILE A 126 14.39 5.20 16.53
N LEU A 127 14.00 5.57 15.31
CA LEU A 127 13.74 4.65 14.22
C LEU A 127 15.02 4.05 13.65
N LYS A 128 16.12 4.79 13.54
CA LYS A 128 17.39 4.24 13.02
C LYS A 128 17.92 3.03 13.83
N PRO A 129 18.00 3.10 15.17
CA PRO A 129 18.33 1.91 15.98
C PRO A 129 17.37 0.75 15.77
N LEU A 130 16.07 1.06 15.61
CA LEU A 130 15.04 0.05 15.37
C LEU A 130 15.20 -0.63 14.01
N MET A 131 15.35 0.15 12.94
CA MET A 131 15.60 -0.32 11.58
C MET A 131 16.92 -1.10 11.49
N ASN A 132 17.94 -0.71 12.26
CA ASN A 132 19.19 -1.45 12.35
C ASN A 132 19.07 -2.78 13.07
N HIS A 133 18.16 -2.91 14.04
CA HIS A 133 17.90 -4.18 14.70
C HIS A 133 17.04 -5.09 13.83
N LEU A 134 16.13 -4.51 13.05
CA LEU A 134 15.20 -5.24 12.20
C LEU A 134 15.83 -5.82 10.90
N ASN A 135 17.15 -6.02 10.88
CA ASN A 135 17.90 -6.47 9.70
C ASN A 135 18.44 -7.91 9.81
N GLN A 136 18.11 -8.62 10.89
CA GLN A 136 18.82 -9.86 11.26
C GLN A 136 18.17 -11.11 10.67
N ASN A 137 16.86 -11.08 10.39
CA ASN A 137 16.12 -12.23 9.88
C ASN A 137 14.83 -11.81 9.12
N ALA A 138 14.14 -12.78 8.52
CA ALA A 138 12.91 -12.56 7.76
C ALA A 138 11.74 -11.98 8.57
N GLN A 139 11.61 -12.34 9.86
CA GLN A 139 10.53 -11.84 10.72
C GLN A 139 10.74 -10.36 11.06
N HIS A 140 11.99 -9.98 11.21
CA HIS A 140 12.37 -8.59 11.40
C HIS A 140 12.11 -7.75 10.14
N ALA A 141 12.29 -8.32 8.95
CA ALA A 141 11.92 -7.65 7.71
C ALA A 141 10.41 -7.36 7.61
N LEU A 142 9.56 -8.30 8.01
CA LEU A 142 8.11 -8.07 8.12
C LEU A 142 7.80 -6.93 9.09
N CYS A 143 8.43 -6.93 10.26
CA CYS A 143 8.27 -5.86 11.24
C CYS A 143 8.66 -4.49 10.66
N LEU A 144 9.79 -4.42 9.95
CA LEU A 144 10.27 -3.21 9.31
C LEU A 144 9.29 -2.71 8.23
N THR A 145 8.83 -3.61 7.36
CA THR A 145 7.81 -3.31 6.34
C THR A 145 6.55 -2.74 6.96
N ARG A 146 6.09 -3.32 8.07
CA ARG A 146 4.92 -2.82 8.79
C ARG A 146 5.16 -1.45 9.38
N VAL A 147 6.33 -1.19 9.97
CA VAL A 147 6.66 0.15 10.47
C VAL A 147 6.60 1.17 9.33
N VAL A 148 7.24 0.88 8.20
CA VAL A 148 7.24 1.74 7.00
C VAL A 148 5.82 2.08 6.55
N GLN A 149 4.93 1.09 6.49
CA GLN A 149 3.52 1.28 6.08
C GLN A 149 2.72 2.20 7.02
N PHE A 150 3.20 2.47 8.23
CA PHE A 150 2.53 3.35 9.20
C PHE A 150 3.25 4.67 9.44
N LEU A 151 4.41 4.91 8.82
CA LEU A 151 5.08 6.22 8.91
C LEU A 151 4.25 7.28 8.16
N SER A 152 4.30 8.52 8.64
CA SER A 152 3.76 9.64 7.87
C SER A 152 4.64 9.89 6.64
N PHE A 153 4.08 10.60 5.65
CA PHE A 153 4.80 10.95 4.43
C PHE A 153 6.09 11.72 4.75
N GLU A 154 6.03 12.73 5.62
CA GLU A 154 7.16 13.60 5.94
C GLU A 154 8.35 12.83 6.54
N ILE A 155 8.04 11.87 7.43
CA ILE A 155 9.06 11.02 8.06
C ILE A 155 9.62 10.04 7.05
N LEU A 156 8.75 9.47 6.21
CA LEU A 156 9.15 8.50 5.21
C LEU A 156 10.03 9.15 4.15
N GLU A 157 9.66 10.31 3.63
CA GLU A 157 10.41 11.10 2.66
C GLU A 157 11.84 11.39 3.13
N GLN A 158 12.02 11.81 4.39
CA GLN A 158 13.34 12.09 4.98
C GLN A 158 14.22 10.85 5.15
N ASN A 159 13.62 9.66 5.26
CA ASN A 159 14.34 8.41 5.54
C ASN A 159 14.26 7.39 4.40
N ALA A 160 13.63 7.73 3.27
CA ALA A 160 13.24 6.80 2.22
C ALA A 160 14.44 6.09 1.61
N LEU A 161 15.47 6.83 1.18
CA LEU A 161 16.66 6.25 0.57
C LEU A 161 17.44 5.34 1.53
N PHE A 162 17.56 5.73 2.80
CA PHE A 162 18.20 4.89 3.83
C PHE A 162 17.44 3.58 4.00
N LEU A 163 16.11 3.65 4.14
CA LEU A 163 15.23 2.50 4.28
C LEU A 163 15.26 1.59 3.05
N PHE A 164 15.24 2.18 1.86
CA PHE A 164 15.25 1.46 0.60
C PHE A 164 16.54 0.65 0.42
N ARG A 165 17.70 1.28 0.66
CA ARG A 165 19.00 0.60 0.66
C ARG A 165 19.09 -0.48 1.74
N LYS A 166 18.43 -0.26 2.88
CA LYS A 166 18.34 -1.28 3.93
C LYS A 166 17.57 -2.51 3.42
N PHE A 167 16.41 -2.33 2.80
CA PHE A 167 15.67 -3.43 2.20
C PHE A 167 16.46 -4.15 1.12
N ILE A 168 17.19 -3.43 0.26
CA ILE A 168 18.10 -4.04 -0.73
C ILE A 168 19.12 -4.96 -0.06
N SER A 169 19.76 -4.50 1.03
CA SER A 169 20.73 -5.33 1.75
C SER A 169 20.12 -6.64 2.30
N LEU A 170 18.81 -6.65 2.56
CA LEU A 170 18.06 -7.81 3.04
C LEU A 170 17.61 -8.75 1.93
N LEU A 171 17.51 -8.30 0.67
CA LEU A 171 17.11 -9.14 -0.47
C LEU A 171 18.06 -10.34 -0.71
N ASN A 172 19.31 -10.22 -0.25
CA ASN A 172 20.31 -11.29 -0.32
C ASN A 172 20.00 -12.44 0.64
N GLN A 173 19.13 -12.24 1.64
CA GLN A 173 18.71 -13.30 2.55
C GLN A 173 17.73 -14.26 1.86
N GLN A 174 17.75 -15.54 2.23
CA GLN A 174 16.90 -16.57 1.59
C GLN A 174 15.41 -16.39 1.92
N ASN A 175 15.09 -15.84 3.09
CA ASN A 175 13.73 -15.79 3.64
C ASN A 175 13.23 -14.34 3.72
N GLY A 176 11.91 -14.16 3.63
CA GLY A 176 11.28 -12.84 3.84
C GLY A 176 11.29 -11.91 2.63
N LYS A 177 11.65 -12.40 1.44
CA LYS A 177 11.76 -11.57 0.22
C LYS A 177 10.46 -10.88 -0.16
N VAL A 178 9.32 -11.53 0.06
CA VAL A 178 8.01 -10.94 -0.28
C VAL A 178 7.76 -9.72 0.59
N GLU A 179 7.95 -9.86 1.90
CA GLU A 179 7.76 -8.80 2.88
C GLU A 179 8.74 -7.65 2.66
N ILE A 180 9.99 -7.94 2.31
CA ILE A 180 11.00 -6.94 1.94
C ILE A 180 10.51 -6.14 0.72
N LEU A 181 10.07 -6.83 -0.33
CA LEU A 181 9.58 -6.18 -1.55
C LEU A 181 8.29 -5.39 -1.30
N GLU A 182 7.39 -5.85 -0.43
CA GLU A 182 6.22 -5.08 0.00
C GLU A 182 6.63 -3.77 0.69
N GLY A 183 7.67 -3.78 1.52
CA GLY A 183 8.22 -2.59 2.15
C GLY A 183 8.82 -1.62 1.13
N MET A 184 9.54 -2.14 0.15
CA MET A 184 10.11 -1.34 -0.94
C MET A 184 9.02 -0.71 -1.82
N ALA A 185 7.98 -1.47 -2.18
CA ALA A 185 6.84 -0.97 -2.92
C ALA A 185 6.12 0.16 -2.15
N ALA A 186 5.94 -0.01 -0.83
CA ALA A 186 5.35 1.03 0.02
C ALA A 186 6.18 2.34 0.00
N ILE A 187 7.52 2.26 0.01
CA ILE A 187 8.39 3.43 -0.12
C ILE A 187 8.20 4.11 -1.47
N ILE A 188 8.31 3.35 -2.57
CA ILE A 188 8.22 3.89 -3.95
C ILE A 188 6.89 4.62 -4.16
N LEU A 189 5.78 4.02 -3.72
CA LEU A 189 4.44 4.59 -3.88
C LEU A 189 4.16 5.75 -2.92
N SER A 190 4.89 5.86 -1.81
CA SER A 190 4.70 6.96 -0.87
C SER A 190 5.55 8.17 -1.23
N VAL A 191 6.71 7.97 -1.87
CA VAL A 191 7.69 9.01 -2.19
C VAL A 191 7.95 9.00 -3.70
N GLU A 192 6.88 9.23 -4.46
CA GLU A 192 6.88 9.13 -5.93
C GLU A 192 7.88 10.08 -6.59
N GLU A 193 8.12 11.26 -6.02
CA GLU A 193 9.05 12.26 -6.54
C GLU A 193 10.51 11.79 -6.58
N GLN A 194 10.89 10.84 -5.71
CA GLN A 194 12.25 10.27 -5.63
C GLN A 194 12.35 8.89 -6.33
N SER A 195 11.34 8.51 -7.10
CA SER A 195 11.25 7.17 -7.69
C SER A 195 12.35 6.88 -8.72
N ASP A 196 12.98 7.90 -9.29
CA ASP A 196 14.13 7.79 -10.18
C ASP A 196 15.35 7.17 -9.48
N ILE A 197 15.65 7.63 -8.26
CA ILE A 197 16.75 7.12 -7.42
C ILE A 197 16.45 5.67 -7.02
N PHE A 198 15.20 5.38 -6.63
CA PHE A 198 14.81 4.02 -6.26
C PHE A 198 14.88 3.05 -7.44
N ALA A 199 14.54 3.52 -8.64
CA ALA A 199 14.66 2.75 -9.88
C ALA A 199 16.12 2.33 -10.13
N ASP A 200 17.08 3.26 -10.03
CA ASP A 200 18.51 2.94 -10.19
C ASP A 200 18.98 1.83 -9.26
N GLU A 201 18.57 1.91 -8.00
CA GLU A 201 18.98 0.99 -6.95
C GLU A 201 18.34 -0.41 -7.13
N ILE A 202 17.08 -0.51 -7.58
CA ILE A 202 16.33 -1.77 -7.61
C ILE A 202 16.36 -2.52 -8.95
N ILE A 203 16.57 -1.83 -10.08
CA ILE A 203 16.60 -2.45 -11.42
C ILE A 203 17.57 -3.64 -11.49
N PRO A 204 18.82 -3.57 -10.99
CA PRO A 204 19.75 -4.70 -11.03
C PRO A 204 19.22 -5.94 -10.27
N HIS A 205 18.46 -5.72 -9.21
CA HIS A 205 17.89 -6.78 -8.38
C HIS A 205 16.59 -7.34 -8.99
N LEU A 206 15.78 -6.52 -9.65
CA LEU A 206 14.53 -6.97 -10.28
C LEU A 206 14.75 -8.08 -11.30
N GLN A 207 15.84 -8.01 -12.08
CA GLN A 207 16.16 -9.05 -13.06
C GLN A 207 16.31 -10.43 -12.39
N GLN A 208 17.02 -10.48 -11.26
CA GLN A 208 17.21 -11.71 -10.49
C GLN A 208 15.90 -12.15 -9.81
N LEU A 209 15.13 -11.20 -9.28
CA LEU A 209 13.86 -11.48 -8.59
C LEU A 209 12.79 -12.03 -9.54
N LEU A 210 12.74 -11.55 -10.79
CA LEU A 210 11.82 -12.04 -11.83
C LEU A 210 12.14 -13.47 -12.29
N GLN A 211 13.34 -13.98 -12.02
CA GLN A 211 13.74 -15.36 -12.29
C GLN A 211 13.57 -16.28 -11.07
N ASN A 212 13.16 -15.74 -9.91
CA ASN A 212 13.02 -16.51 -8.67
C ASN A 212 12.06 -17.70 -8.82
N GLN A 213 12.30 -18.82 -8.14
CA GLN A 213 11.42 -19.99 -8.23
C GLN A 213 10.07 -19.75 -7.51
N GLN A 214 10.07 -18.96 -6.45
CA GLN A 214 8.86 -18.62 -5.70
C GLN A 214 8.03 -17.61 -6.46
N TRP A 215 6.79 -17.97 -6.77
CA TRP A 215 5.93 -17.14 -7.59
C TRP A 215 5.50 -15.85 -6.88
N GLN A 216 5.39 -15.86 -5.55
CA GLN A 216 5.03 -14.68 -4.76
C GLN A 216 6.10 -13.60 -4.88
N VAL A 217 7.38 -13.99 -4.84
CA VAL A 217 8.52 -13.09 -5.04
C VAL A 217 8.48 -12.51 -6.46
N LYS A 218 8.24 -13.35 -7.48
CA LYS A 218 8.08 -12.88 -8.86
C LYS A 218 6.92 -11.92 -9.01
N LYS A 219 5.78 -12.18 -8.37
CA LYS A 219 4.60 -11.32 -8.41
C LYS A 219 4.89 -9.95 -7.81
N MET A 220 5.51 -9.92 -6.63
CA MET A 220 5.82 -8.65 -5.97
C MET A 220 6.89 -7.86 -6.75
N ALA A 221 7.86 -8.54 -7.37
CA ALA A 221 8.82 -7.91 -8.27
C ALA A 221 8.14 -7.29 -9.51
N LEU A 222 7.12 -7.97 -10.07
CA LEU A 222 6.29 -7.41 -11.14
C LEU A 222 5.49 -6.19 -10.68
N ASP A 223 4.96 -6.19 -9.46
CA ASP A 223 4.20 -5.04 -8.93
C ASP A 223 5.09 -3.81 -8.72
N ILE A 224 6.32 -4.01 -8.23
CA ILE A 224 7.32 -2.95 -8.17
C ILE A 224 7.67 -2.47 -9.58
N LEU A 225 7.93 -3.39 -10.52
CA LEU A 225 8.25 -3.02 -11.91
C LEU A 225 7.10 -2.24 -12.56
N TYR A 226 5.86 -2.64 -12.33
CA TYR A 226 4.69 -1.92 -12.80
C TYR A 226 4.65 -0.48 -12.25
N SER A 227 4.88 -0.32 -10.94
CA SER A 227 4.93 0.99 -10.30
C SER A 227 6.03 1.86 -10.92
N LEU A 228 7.22 1.29 -11.16
CA LEU A 228 8.32 2.00 -11.83
C LEU A 228 8.04 2.30 -13.30
N VAL A 229 7.31 1.45 -14.02
CA VAL A 229 6.92 1.75 -15.41
C VAL A 229 5.95 2.93 -15.47
N VAL A 230 5.09 3.07 -14.47
CA VAL A 230 4.16 4.21 -14.35
C VAL A 230 4.90 5.48 -13.96
N LEU A 231 5.80 5.41 -12.97
CA LEU A 231 6.48 6.58 -12.40
C LEU A 231 7.74 7.02 -13.16
N GLN A 232 8.50 6.06 -13.72
CA GLN A 232 9.84 6.22 -14.30
C GLN A 232 9.93 5.53 -15.67
N LYS A 233 8.94 5.85 -16.51
CA LYS A 233 8.69 5.19 -17.79
C LYS A 233 9.91 5.16 -18.71
N GLU A 234 10.54 6.30 -18.98
CA GLU A 234 11.63 6.42 -19.95
C GLU A 234 12.78 5.49 -19.58
N LYS A 235 13.13 5.48 -18.30
CA LYS A 235 14.19 4.66 -17.72
C LYS A 235 13.93 3.17 -17.88
N ILE A 236 12.71 2.71 -17.60
CA ILE A 236 12.38 1.29 -17.76
C ILE A 236 12.33 0.88 -19.24
N GLN A 237 11.91 1.77 -20.15
CA GLN A 237 11.87 1.49 -21.58
C GLN A 237 13.25 1.27 -22.21
N GLU A 238 14.30 1.91 -21.68
CA GLU A 238 15.68 1.71 -22.12
C GLU A 238 16.19 0.29 -21.86
N HIS A 239 15.59 -0.42 -20.90
CA HIS A 239 15.98 -1.79 -20.55
C HIS A 239 15.20 -2.84 -21.36
N SER A 240 15.74 -3.23 -22.52
CA SER A 240 15.15 -4.26 -23.40
C SER A 240 14.82 -5.57 -22.68
N TYR A 241 15.62 -5.95 -21.68
CA TYR A 241 15.43 -7.13 -20.84
C TYR A 241 14.01 -7.22 -20.26
N PHE A 242 13.46 -6.12 -19.73
CA PHE A 242 12.14 -6.16 -19.08
C PHE A 242 11.03 -6.45 -20.09
N LYS A 243 11.16 -5.94 -21.32
CA LYS A 243 10.19 -6.24 -22.38
C LYS A 243 10.24 -7.71 -22.79
N GLU A 244 11.43 -8.27 -22.95
CA GLU A 244 11.63 -9.68 -23.29
C GLU A 244 11.08 -10.61 -22.22
N ILE A 245 11.43 -10.38 -20.95
CA ILE A 245 10.97 -11.22 -19.84
C ILE A 245 9.46 -11.10 -19.64
N MET A 246 8.83 -9.94 -19.88
CA MET A 246 7.36 -9.86 -19.86
C MET A 246 6.71 -10.74 -20.94
N TYR A 247 7.29 -10.78 -22.15
CA TYR A 247 6.78 -11.65 -23.22
C TYR A 247 6.94 -13.14 -22.91
N GLU A 248 7.95 -13.54 -22.14
CA GLU A 248 8.05 -14.90 -21.62
C GLU A 248 6.96 -15.15 -20.57
N LEU A 249 6.85 -14.25 -19.59
CA LEU A 249 5.95 -14.37 -18.44
C LEU A 249 4.46 -14.29 -18.81
N LYS A 250 4.08 -13.73 -19.97
CA LYS A 250 2.68 -13.77 -20.46
C LYS A 250 2.12 -15.19 -20.60
N SER A 251 2.99 -16.18 -20.76
CA SER A 251 2.66 -17.60 -20.89
C SER A 251 2.93 -18.42 -19.62
N ASN A 252 3.26 -17.75 -18.51
CA ASN A 252 3.54 -18.40 -17.24
C ASN A 252 2.34 -19.24 -16.77
N LYS A 253 2.58 -20.38 -16.13
CA LYS A 253 1.50 -21.26 -15.63
C LYS A 253 0.61 -20.57 -14.59
N ILE A 254 1.14 -19.60 -13.86
CA ILE A 254 0.45 -18.91 -12.76
C ILE A 254 -0.28 -17.67 -13.28
N LYS A 255 -1.61 -17.63 -13.08
CA LYS A 255 -2.47 -16.57 -13.60
C LYS A 255 -2.04 -15.18 -13.16
N GLN A 256 -1.79 -14.97 -11.88
CA GLN A 256 -1.41 -13.66 -11.33
C GLN A 256 -0.12 -13.10 -11.94
N ILE A 257 0.82 -13.97 -12.32
CA ILE A 257 2.06 -13.58 -13.03
C ILE A 257 1.74 -13.14 -14.45
N ARG A 258 0.93 -13.92 -15.18
CA ARG A 258 0.52 -13.55 -16.54
C ARG A 258 -0.23 -12.22 -16.57
N ASP A 259 -1.19 -12.06 -15.67
CA ASP A 259 -2.04 -10.87 -15.61
C ASP A 259 -1.17 -9.62 -15.36
N SER A 260 -0.19 -9.70 -14.46
CA SER A 260 0.74 -8.59 -14.18
C SER A 260 1.67 -8.31 -15.35
N ALA A 261 2.21 -9.35 -16.00
CA ALA A 261 3.08 -9.19 -17.15
C ALA A 261 2.34 -8.56 -18.35
N ASN A 262 1.09 -8.96 -18.60
CA ASN A 262 0.24 -8.36 -19.62
C ASN A 262 -0.04 -6.89 -19.30
N LEU A 263 -0.39 -6.58 -18.05
CA LEU A 263 -0.63 -5.19 -17.63
C LEU A 263 0.60 -4.30 -17.87
N ILE A 264 1.80 -4.78 -17.53
CA ILE A 264 3.04 -4.04 -17.78
C ILE A 264 3.29 -3.86 -19.28
N LEU A 265 3.08 -4.91 -20.10
CA LEU A 265 3.21 -4.81 -21.56
C LEU A 265 2.25 -3.79 -22.14
N ASP A 266 1.00 -3.76 -21.70
CA ASP A 266 -0.01 -2.83 -22.17
C ASP A 266 0.42 -1.38 -21.91
N VAL A 267 0.91 -1.09 -20.69
CA VAL A 267 1.45 0.24 -20.36
C VAL A 267 2.66 0.57 -21.23
N LEU A 268 3.62 -0.36 -21.39
CA LEU A 268 4.78 -0.14 -22.25
C LEU A 268 4.42 0.07 -23.73
N GLN A 269 3.32 -0.52 -24.22
CA GLN A 269 2.86 -0.44 -25.61
C GLN A 269 2.03 0.81 -25.93
N GLN A 270 1.05 1.15 -25.08
CA GLN A 270 0.24 2.38 -25.23
C GLN A 270 1.15 3.60 -25.38
N ASN A 271 2.26 3.57 -24.66
CA ASN A 271 3.28 4.59 -24.64
C ASN A 271 4.06 4.75 -25.95
N ASN A 272 4.34 3.66 -26.67
CA ASN A 272 5.01 3.74 -27.98
C ASN A 272 4.11 4.36 -29.04
N GLN A 273 2.80 4.12 -28.95
CA GLN A 273 1.82 4.68 -29.87
C GLN A 273 1.68 6.20 -29.68
N GLN A 274 1.73 6.69 -28.44
CA GLN A 274 1.70 8.13 -28.15
C GLN A 274 2.94 8.86 -28.68
N GLN A 275 4.14 8.28 -28.53
CA GLN A 275 5.38 8.89 -29.07
C GLN A 275 5.38 8.94 -30.60
N GLN A 276 4.88 7.90 -31.28
CA GLN A 276 4.77 7.90 -32.75
C GLN A 276 3.78 8.95 -33.26
N GLN A 277 2.68 9.18 -32.53
CA GLN A 277 1.70 10.22 -32.89
C GLN A 277 2.27 11.64 -32.71
N GLN A 278 3.06 11.89 -31.66
CA GLN A 278 3.71 13.20 -31.45
C GLN A 278 4.76 13.50 -32.54
N GLN A 279 5.53 12.51 -32.97
CA GLN A 279 6.50 12.68 -34.07
C GLN A 279 5.83 12.92 -35.44
N GLN A 280 4.65 12.33 -35.68
CA GLN A 280 3.87 12.60 -36.89
C GLN A 280 3.23 14.00 -36.90
N GLN A 281 2.90 14.56 -35.73
CA GLN A 281 2.38 15.93 -35.62
C GLN A 281 3.49 16.99 -35.80
N GLN A 282 4.71 16.75 -35.33
CA GLN A 282 5.82 17.70 -35.54
C GLN A 282 6.32 17.74 -36.99
N SER A 283 6.26 16.62 -37.71
CA SER A 283 6.66 16.55 -39.14
C SER A 283 5.62 17.16 -40.10
N SER A 284 4.35 17.23 -39.70
CA SER A 284 3.29 17.88 -40.48
C SER A 284 3.27 19.41 -40.31
N SER A 285 3.82 19.96 -39.21
CA SER A 285 3.99 21.42 -39.04
C SER A 285 5.16 22.03 -39.82
N LEU A 286 6.22 21.26 -40.13
CA LEU A 286 7.36 21.75 -40.93
C LEU A 286 7.07 21.80 -42.45
N SER A 287 6.05 21.09 -42.94
CA SER A 287 5.70 21.04 -44.36
C SER A 287 4.69 22.11 -44.80
N GLN A 288 4.31 23.05 -43.91
CA GLN A 288 3.40 24.17 -44.23
C GLN A 288 4.08 25.53 -44.34
N ILE A 289 5.38 25.65 -44.06
CA ILE A 289 6.10 26.94 -44.19
C ILE A 289 6.61 27.20 -45.64
N ASP A 290 6.74 26.18 -46.48
CA ASP A 290 7.30 26.31 -47.84
C ASP A 290 6.28 26.56 -48.98
N LYS A 291 5.05 26.98 -48.66
CA LYS A 291 4.01 27.25 -49.69
C LYS A 291 3.48 28.69 -49.74
N GLN A 292 4.29 29.67 -49.35
CA GLN A 292 4.01 31.08 -49.63
C GLN A 292 5.22 31.85 -50.19
N VAL A 293 5.84 31.34 -51.26
CA VAL A 293 6.54 32.20 -52.23
C VAL A 293 6.35 31.63 -53.63
N THR A 294 5.27 32.01 -54.31
CA THR A 294 5.16 31.90 -55.77
C THR A 294 5.25 33.30 -56.35
N SER A 295 6.30 33.56 -57.14
CA SER A 295 6.17 33.93 -58.56
C SER A 295 7.53 34.42 -59.10
N VAL A 296 8.03 33.77 -60.14
CA VAL A 296 8.45 34.36 -61.42
C VAL A 296 8.91 33.22 -62.33
N GLU A 297 8.23 33.13 -63.47
CA GLU A 297 8.55 32.56 -64.78
C GLU A 297 9.83 31.72 -64.97
N ARG A 298 9.69 30.55 -65.60
CA ARG A 298 9.95 30.41 -67.06
C ARG A 298 9.63 29.01 -67.59
N GLN A 299 9.08 29.04 -68.80
CA GLN A 299 8.88 27.92 -69.71
C GLN A 299 10.22 27.25 -70.06
N THR A 300 10.24 25.92 -70.16
CA THR A 300 10.60 25.20 -71.39
C THR A 300 10.36 23.70 -71.26
N ASN A 301 9.78 23.15 -72.33
CA ASN A 301 9.71 21.75 -72.72
C ASN A 301 10.98 20.95 -72.42
N TYR A 302 10.84 19.68 -72.04
CA TYR A 302 11.33 18.53 -72.84
C TYR A 302 10.73 17.22 -72.31
N SER A 303 10.37 16.38 -73.28
CA SER A 303 9.96 14.99 -73.22
C SER A 303 10.99 14.06 -72.56
N CYS A 304 10.54 12.99 -71.89
CA CYS A 304 11.01 11.62 -72.18
C CYS A 304 10.17 10.55 -71.46
N GLN A 305 9.71 9.58 -72.25
CA GLN A 305 9.16 8.30 -71.83
C GLN A 305 10.30 7.36 -71.41
N ILE A 306 10.17 6.60 -70.33
CA ILE A 306 10.69 5.22 -70.24
C ILE A 306 9.71 4.36 -69.40
N LYS A 307 9.28 3.26 -70.00
CA LYS A 307 8.55 2.12 -69.43
C LYS A 307 9.53 1.12 -68.82
N SER A 308 9.12 0.41 -67.77
CA SER A 308 9.41 -1.02 -67.51
C SER A 308 8.64 -1.46 -66.25
N GLN A 309 7.67 -2.39 -66.28
CA GLN A 309 7.80 -3.86 -66.37
C GLN A 309 8.88 -4.40 -65.41
N SER A 310 8.65 -5.31 -64.47
CA SER A 310 7.89 -6.57 -64.55
C SER A 310 7.84 -7.29 -63.17
N GLN A 311 6.74 -7.99 -62.87
CA GLN A 311 6.73 -9.22 -62.03
C GLN A 311 7.10 -10.44 -62.90
N PRO A 312 7.56 -11.58 -62.33
CA PRO A 312 6.64 -12.70 -61.96
C PRO A 312 7.09 -13.47 -60.68
N GLN A 313 6.21 -14.02 -59.81
CA GLN A 313 5.66 -15.42 -59.79
C GLN A 313 6.59 -16.49 -60.42
N LEU A 314 6.90 -17.68 -59.89
CA LEU A 314 6.35 -18.69 -58.97
C LEU A 314 7.49 -19.72 -58.72
N PHE A 315 7.42 -20.56 -57.67
CA PHE A 315 7.58 -22.02 -57.77
C PHE A 315 7.31 -22.73 -56.42
N ILE A 316 7.05 -24.02 -56.56
CA ILE A 316 6.19 -24.91 -55.79
C ILE A 316 7.01 -26.13 -55.31
N ASN A 317 6.66 -26.69 -54.14
CA ASN A 317 6.87 -28.09 -53.67
C ASN A 317 8.33 -28.64 -53.52
N THR A 318 8.67 -29.70 -52.77
CA THR A 318 7.96 -30.91 -52.27
C THR A 318 8.87 -31.65 -51.25
N THR A 319 8.26 -32.45 -50.37
CA THR A 319 8.65 -33.83 -49.95
C THR A 319 9.68 -34.17 -48.85
N ASN A 320 9.14 -34.92 -47.86
CA ASN A 320 9.52 -36.24 -47.31
C ASN A 320 10.90 -36.50 -46.69
N LYS A 321 10.88 -37.00 -45.44
CA LYS A 321 11.19 -38.39 -44.98
C LYS A 321 11.47 -38.35 -43.46
N GLN A 322 10.63 -38.95 -42.61
CA GLN A 322 10.75 -40.33 -42.10
C GLN A 322 12.18 -40.79 -41.80
N SER A 323 12.49 -40.96 -40.51
CA SER A 323 13.26 -42.10 -40.03
C SER A 323 12.99 -42.36 -38.54
N HIS A 324 12.78 -43.64 -38.26
CA HIS A 324 12.64 -44.26 -36.95
C HIS A 324 13.95 -44.25 -36.16
N SER A 325 13.85 -44.25 -34.83
CA SER A 325 14.66 -45.17 -34.01
C SER A 325 14.03 -45.41 -32.64
N ASN A 326 13.94 -46.71 -32.33
CA ASN A 326 13.57 -47.31 -31.07
C ASN A 326 14.56 -46.90 -29.96
N ASN A 327 14.10 -46.85 -28.70
CA ASN A 327 14.92 -47.39 -27.61
C ASN A 327 14.10 -47.83 -26.38
N ALA A 328 14.40 -49.07 -26.02
CA ALA A 328 14.21 -49.87 -24.82
C ALA A 328 13.60 -49.25 -23.55
N ILE A 329 12.64 -50.02 -23.02
CA ILE A 329 12.11 -50.05 -21.65
C ILE A 329 13.00 -50.98 -20.80
N PRO A 330 13.21 -50.66 -19.51
CA PRO A 330 13.22 -51.70 -18.48
C PRO A 330 12.13 -51.48 -17.41
N GLN A 331 11.77 -52.61 -16.80
CA GLN A 331 10.61 -52.88 -15.96
C GLN A 331 10.70 -52.36 -14.50
N GLN A 332 9.51 -52.03 -13.97
CA GLN A 332 8.96 -52.28 -12.61
C GLN A 332 9.53 -51.51 -11.38
N PRO A 333 8.80 -51.40 -10.23
CA PRO A 333 7.57 -52.11 -9.83
C PRO A 333 6.40 -51.25 -9.27
N GLN A 334 5.30 -51.97 -9.04
CA GLN A 334 3.96 -51.59 -8.55
C GLN A 334 3.94 -51.02 -7.12
N THR A 335 3.00 -50.10 -6.85
CA THR A 335 2.35 -49.93 -5.54
C THR A 335 0.88 -49.52 -5.69
N PRO A 336 0.01 -49.79 -4.69
CA PRO A 336 -1.45 -49.93 -4.89
C PRO A 336 -2.30 -48.75 -4.42
N SER A 337 -3.55 -48.76 -4.91
CA SER A 337 -4.79 -48.19 -4.36
C SER A 337 -5.05 -46.67 -4.43
N GLN A 338 -5.77 -46.30 -5.51
CA GLN A 338 -6.77 -45.23 -5.52
C GLN A 338 -8.07 -45.73 -4.87
N GLN A 339 -8.56 -45.06 -3.83
CA GLN A 339 -9.99 -44.95 -3.56
C GLN A 339 -10.29 -43.57 -2.94
N GLN A 340 -11.42 -43.00 -3.34
CA GLN A 340 -12.07 -41.76 -2.87
C GLN A 340 -11.73 -40.45 -3.61
N ILE A 341 -12.19 -40.39 -4.87
CA ILE A 341 -12.73 -39.16 -5.46
C ILE A 341 -14.26 -39.26 -5.34
N ASN A 342 -14.88 -38.44 -4.49
CA ASN A 342 -16.16 -37.76 -4.73
C ASN A 342 -16.70 -37.15 -3.43
N ARG A 343 -16.69 -35.80 -3.39
CA ARG A 343 -17.64 -34.87 -2.73
C ARG A 343 -16.88 -33.69 -2.15
N LEU A 344 -17.00 -32.53 -2.80
CA LEU A 344 -17.22 -31.19 -2.21
C LEU A 344 -16.83 -30.10 -3.21
N SER A 345 -17.77 -29.77 -4.09
CA SER A 345 -17.76 -28.53 -4.88
C SER A 345 -19.15 -27.91 -4.82
N GLN A 346 -19.40 -27.13 -3.77
CA GLN A 346 -20.43 -26.08 -3.74
C GLN A 346 -19.87 -24.90 -2.94
N THR A 347 -19.55 -23.81 -3.63
CA THR A 347 -19.29 -22.50 -3.05
C THR A 347 -20.60 -21.68 -3.09
N PRO A 348 -21.08 -21.09 -1.97
CA PRO A 348 -22.20 -20.17 -2.02
C PRO A 348 -21.71 -18.75 -2.29
N ALA A 349 -21.92 -18.27 -3.52
CA ALA A 349 -21.79 -16.87 -3.90
C ALA A 349 -23.05 -16.10 -3.50
N GLN A 350 -23.30 -15.86 -2.20
CA GLN A 350 -24.37 -14.96 -1.76
C GLN A 350 -24.05 -14.09 -0.53
N ASN A 351 -22.83 -14.13 0.04
CA ASN A 351 -22.57 -13.46 1.32
C ASN A 351 -21.98 -12.03 1.25
N ASN A 352 -21.84 -11.41 0.07
CA ASN A 352 -21.19 -10.09 -0.06
C ASN A 352 -22.13 -8.88 -0.06
N LYS A 353 -23.46 -9.04 -0.23
CA LYS A 353 -24.39 -7.90 -0.23
C LYS A 353 -24.72 -7.37 1.16
N ASN A 354 -24.69 -8.21 2.20
CA ASN A 354 -25.03 -7.76 3.55
C ASN A 354 -23.95 -6.83 4.17
N ASN A 355 -22.71 -6.93 3.69
CA ASN A 355 -21.58 -6.16 4.23
C ASN A 355 -21.51 -4.71 3.71
N THR A 356 -22.10 -4.43 2.54
CA THR A 356 -22.15 -3.06 1.99
C THR A 356 -23.19 -2.20 2.69
N ASP A 357 -24.34 -2.78 3.01
CA ASP A 357 -25.45 -2.08 3.67
C ASP A 357 -25.08 -1.74 5.13
N GLU A 358 -24.39 -2.65 5.83
CA GLU A 358 -23.86 -2.39 7.19
C GLU A 358 -22.83 -1.24 7.21
N LYS A 359 -21.96 -1.16 6.20
CA LYS A 359 -20.96 -0.09 6.09
C LYS A 359 -21.58 1.27 5.77
N LEU A 360 -22.60 1.30 4.91
CA LEU A 360 -23.34 2.51 4.61
C LEU A 360 -24.09 3.03 5.85
N GLN A 361 -24.75 2.13 6.59
CA GLN A 361 -25.42 2.50 7.84
C GLN A 361 -24.45 3.05 8.88
N LEU A 362 -23.28 2.42 9.05
CA LEU A 362 -22.22 2.92 9.94
C LEU A 362 -21.72 4.32 9.55
N ALA A 363 -21.64 4.61 8.25
CA ALA A 363 -21.25 5.94 7.76
C ALA A 363 -22.34 6.99 8.04
N ILE A 364 -23.62 6.64 7.86
CA ILE A 364 -24.76 7.52 8.18
C ILE A 364 -24.77 7.85 9.68
N ASP A 365 -24.63 6.84 10.54
CA ASP A 365 -24.62 7.01 11.99
C ASP A 365 -23.45 7.92 12.43
N ALA A 366 -22.26 7.73 11.85
CA ALA A 366 -21.09 8.56 12.15
C ALA A 366 -21.30 10.04 11.75
N ILE A 367 -21.88 10.30 10.58
CA ILE A 367 -22.17 11.67 10.10
C ILE A 367 -23.23 12.33 10.98
N GLN A 368 -24.27 11.60 11.43
CA GLN A 368 -25.27 12.12 12.35
C GLN A 368 -24.68 12.52 13.71
N ILE A 369 -23.79 11.68 14.27
CA ILE A 369 -23.10 11.97 15.53
C ILE A 369 -22.22 13.23 15.39
N LEU A 370 -21.44 13.32 14.30
CA LEU A 370 -20.60 14.48 14.03
C LEU A 370 -21.43 15.76 13.86
N SER A 371 -22.54 15.71 13.10
CA SER A 371 -23.48 16.82 12.95
C SER A 371 -24.01 17.31 14.30
N GLY A 372 -24.39 16.38 15.20
CA GLY A 372 -24.86 16.72 16.55
C GLY A 372 -23.79 17.42 17.40
N ILE A 373 -22.53 16.97 17.33
CA ILE A 373 -21.41 17.58 18.05
C ILE A 373 -21.12 19.00 17.50
N LEU A 374 -21.13 19.17 16.18
CA LEU A 374 -20.87 20.45 15.54
C LEU A 374 -21.96 21.48 15.86
N LYS A 375 -23.23 21.06 15.83
CA LYS A 375 -24.39 21.88 16.23
C LYS A 375 -24.32 22.32 17.69
N THR A 376 -24.03 21.38 18.61
CA THR A 376 -23.99 21.67 20.05
C THR A 376 -22.83 22.56 20.46
N LYS A 377 -21.69 22.48 19.76
CA LYS A 377 -20.52 23.33 20.02
C LYS A 377 -20.54 24.67 19.28
N GLY A 378 -21.53 24.91 18.41
CA GLY A 378 -21.60 26.14 17.60
C GLY A 378 -20.40 26.32 16.66
N ILE A 379 -19.79 25.22 16.22
CA ILE A 379 -18.57 25.23 15.38
C ILE A 379 -18.93 25.50 13.91
N CYS A 380 -20.12 25.10 13.48
CA CYS A 380 -20.60 25.30 12.12
C CYS A 380 -21.62 26.43 12.04
N ASP A 381 -21.59 27.17 10.94
CA ASP A 381 -22.62 28.16 10.64
C ASP A 381 -23.92 27.50 10.15
N SER A 382 -24.99 28.30 10.05
CA SER A 382 -26.31 27.81 9.64
C SER A 382 -26.32 27.21 8.23
N THR A 383 -25.41 27.64 7.35
CA THR A 383 -25.30 27.16 5.97
C THR A 383 -24.59 25.80 5.90
N GLU A 384 -23.50 25.62 6.64
CA GLU A 384 -22.78 24.36 6.78
C GLU A 384 -23.68 23.29 7.43
N ILE A 385 -24.47 23.66 8.43
CA ILE A 385 -25.48 22.79 9.05
C ILE A 385 -26.53 22.31 8.03
N GLN A 386 -27.05 23.21 7.18
CA GLN A 386 -28.02 22.87 6.15
C GLN A 386 -27.44 21.93 5.08
N GLN A 387 -26.17 22.09 4.72
CA GLN A 387 -25.48 21.19 3.79
C GLN A 387 -25.32 19.79 4.37
N ILE A 388 -24.90 19.67 5.63
CA ILE A 388 -24.77 18.38 6.33
C ILE A 388 -26.14 17.67 6.43
N ASP A 389 -27.19 18.39 6.80
CA ASP A 389 -28.55 17.84 6.88
C ASP A 389 -29.08 17.41 5.49
N SER A 390 -28.76 18.17 4.43
CA SER A 390 -29.09 17.80 3.04
C SER A 390 -28.38 16.51 2.59
N ILE A 391 -27.12 16.31 2.98
CA ILE A 391 -26.37 15.08 2.67
C ILE A 391 -26.97 13.89 3.43
N LEU A 392 -27.28 14.06 4.72
CA LEU A 392 -27.92 13.02 5.53
C LEU A 392 -29.29 12.61 4.98
N ASN A 393 -30.09 13.57 4.54
CA ASN A 393 -31.39 13.28 3.92
C ASN A 393 -31.24 12.48 2.61
N ARG A 394 -30.28 12.85 1.75
CA ARG A 394 -29.99 12.12 0.51
C ARG A 394 -29.48 10.69 0.75
N LEU A 395 -28.73 10.48 1.83
CA LEU A 395 -28.27 9.15 2.22
C LEU A 395 -29.43 8.29 2.77
N ASN A 396 -30.30 8.86 3.60
CA ASN A 396 -31.46 8.17 4.17
C ASN A 396 -32.56 7.87 3.12
N GLU A 397 -32.78 8.75 2.14
CA GLU A 397 -33.74 8.52 1.04
C GLU A 397 -33.33 7.34 0.15
N ARG A 398 -32.02 7.05 0.09
CA ARG A 398 -31.47 5.95 -0.70
C ARG A 398 -31.85 4.57 -0.15
N ASP A 399 -32.08 4.45 1.16
CA ASP A 399 -32.58 3.22 1.81
C ASP A 399 -34.07 2.97 1.55
N SER A 400 -34.83 4.00 1.16
CA SER A 400 -36.29 3.89 0.99
C SER A 400 -36.72 3.33 -0.37
N TYR A 401 -35.83 3.22 -1.37
CA TYR A 401 -36.16 2.69 -2.70
C TYR A 401 -35.76 1.21 -2.85
N ARG A 402 -36.59 0.31 -2.32
CA ARG A 402 -36.62 -1.10 -2.74
C ARG A 402 -37.71 -1.31 -3.80
N GLN A 403 -37.39 -1.08 -5.08
CA GLN A 403 -38.11 -1.64 -6.23
C GLN A 403 -37.10 -2.18 -7.26
N PRO A 404 -37.36 -3.33 -7.90
CA PRO A 404 -36.45 -3.92 -8.87
C PRO A 404 -36.64 -3.29 -10.25
N THR A 405 -35.56 -3.28 -11.04
CA THR A 405 -35.45 -2.89 -12.47
C THR A 405 -35.01 -1.45 -12.78
N MET A 406 -33.69 -1.23 -12.80
CA MET A 406 -33.02 -0.47 -13.88
C MET A 406 -31.60 -0.99 -14.09
N LYS A 407 -31.12 -0.94 -15.34
CA LYS A 407 -29.96 -1.67 -15.85
C LYS A 407 -28.62 -1.16 -15.27
N PHE A 408 -27.80 -2.11 -14.85
CA PHE A 408 -26.53 -1.95 -14.12
C PHE A 408 -25.32 -1.65 -15.04
N SER A 409 -25.45 -0.72 -15.99
CA SER A 409 -24.37 -0.45 -16.96
C SER A 409 -23.93 1.01 -17.09
N GLN A 410 -24.29 1.90 -16.16
CA GLN A 410 -23.91 3.33 -16.25
C GLN A 410 -23.47 4.02 -14.95
N PHE A 411 -23.16 3.29 -13.86
CA PHE A 411 -22.87 3.94 -12.56
C PHE A 411 -21.63 3.39 -11.84
N ASN A 412 -20.48 3.32 -12.52
CA ASN A 412 -19.20 3.02 -11.87
C ASN A 412 -18.48 4.26 -11.29
N ASP A 413 -18.97 5.49 -11.51
CA ASP A 413 -18.25 6.72 -11.12
C ASP A 413 -18.81 7.44 -9.88
N THR A 414 -20.02 7.11 -9.43
CA THR A 414 -20.69 7.80 -8.30
C THR A 414 -20.10 7.46 -6.93
N GLU A 415 -19.52 6.26 -6.76
CA GLU A 415 -18.89 5.84 -5.50
C GLU A 415 -17.56 6.58 -5.28
N THR A 416 -16.84 6.82 -6.37
CA THR A 416 -15.63 7.65 -6.42
C THR A 416 -15.95 9.12 -6.18
N PHE A 417 -17.07 9.62 -6.70
CA PHE A 417 -17.52 11.01 -6.53
C PHE A 417 -17.88 11.34 -5.07
N ILE A 418 -18.69 10.50 -4.41
CA ILE A 418 -19.09 10.71 -3.00
C ILE A 418 -17.88 10.59 -2.05
N SER A 419 -16.97 9.65 -2.32
CA SER A 419 -15.73 9.49 -1.55
C SER A 419 -14.79 10.68 -1.75
N LYS A 420 -14.68 11.18 -2.99
CA LYS A 420 -13.85 12.34 -3.33
C LYS A 420 -14.39 13.63 -2.71
N GLU A 421 -15.69 13.89 -2.82
CA GLU A 421 -16.30 15.12 -2.32
C GLU A 421 -16.34 15.13 -0.78
N ALA A 422 -16.58 13.99 -0.13
CA ALA A 422 -16.44 13.86 1.32
C ALA A 422 -14.98 14.05 1.78
N ALA A 423 -14.00 13.55 1.01
CA ALA A 423 -12.58 13.74 1.30
C ALA A 423 -12.12 15.18 1.08
N GLU A 424 -12.69 15.88 0.09
CA GLU A 424 -12.40 17.28 -0.24
C GLU A 424 -12.97 18.22 0.83
N ILE A 425 -14.21 17.97 1.29
CA ILE A 425 -14.81 18.68 2.43
C ILE A 425 -13.98 18.46 3.72
N LEU A 426 -13.52 17.23 3.98
CA LEU A 426 -12.65 16.93 5.12
C LEU A 426 -11.27 17.60 5.01
N ARG A 427 -10.74 17.78 3.80
CA ARG A 427 -9.47 18.47 3.54
C ARG A 427 -9.62 19.97 3.79
N GLU A 428 -10.65 20.60 3.22
CA GLU A 428 -10.92 22.03 3.42
C GLU A 428 -11.19 22.35 4.90
N PHE A 429 -11.92 21.49 5.62
CA PHE A 429 -12.14 21.65 7.05
C PHE A 429 -10.83 21.59 7.86
N LYS A 430 -9.91 20.68 7.52
CA LYS A 430 -8.59 20.58 8.15
C LYS A 430 -7.70 21.78 7.84
N GLU A 431 -7.73 22.30 6.61
CA GLU A 431 -6.97 23.50 6.23
C GLU A 431 -7.51 24.76 6.92
N LYS A 432 -8.84 24.90 7.05
CA LYS A 432 -9.47 26.00 7.80
C LYS A 432 -9.10 25.96 9.28
N GLN A 433 -9.19 24.79 9.93
CA GLN A 433 -8.74 24.59 11.33
C GLN A 433 -7.24 24.91 11.50
N ARG A 434 -6.40 24.53 10.53
CA ARG A 434 -4.96 24.84 10.55
C ARG A 434 -4.70 26.35 10.39
N SER A 435 -5.44 27.02 9.52
CA SER A 435 -5.33 28.47 9.31
C SER A 435 -5.81 29.27 10.52
N ASP A 436 -6.87 28.82 11.19
CA ASP A 436 -7.41 29.46 12.40
C ASP A 436 -6.53 29.20 13.63
N TYR A 437 -5.78 28.10 13.67
CA TYR A 437 -4.78 27.82 14.70
C TYR A 437 -3.46 28.62 14.50
N LEU A 438 -3.13 28.98 13.26
CA LEU A 438 -1.93 29.75 12.92
C LEU A 438 -2.13 31.28 13.02
N ARG A 439 -3.38 31.74 13.15
CA ARG A 439 -3.73 33.14 13.45
C ARG A 439 -3.91 33.33 14.95
#